data_AF-D7GP06-F1
#
_entry.id   AF-D7GP06-F1
#
_cell.length_a   1.000
_cell.length_b   1.000
_cell.length_c   1.000
_cell.angle_alpha   90.00
_cell.angle_beta   90.00
_cell.angle_gamma   90.00
#
_symmetry.space_group_name_H-M   'P 1'
#
loop_
_entity.id
_entity.type
_entity.pdbx_description
1 polymer ?
#
loop_
_entity_poly.entity_id
_entity_poly.type
_entity_poly.pdbx_seq_one_letter_code
_entity_poly.pdbx_strand_id
1 'polypeptide(L)'
;MTDANWCRENDIAVSTFYNWISRCRKAAADQIPAPNFGHHTEPLLKQDVVPIEILPERQMYLDNSHTIEVTMKNVTIRISNDADPDLLTRTFYLLREASC
;
A
#
# COMPACT_ATOMS: atom_id res chain seq x y z
N MET A 1 15.72 1.59 14.15
CA MET A 1 16.60 0.40 14.11
C MET A 1 17.49 0.51 12.88
N THR A 2 18.81 0.39 12.99
CA THR A 2 19.77 0.55 11.87
C THR A 2 20.25 -0.82 11.36
N ASP A 3 20.72 -0.90 10.11
CA ASP A 3 21.29 -2.14 9.54
C ASP A 3 22.38 -2.74 10.43
N ALA A 4 23.24 -1.89 11.01
CA ALA A 4 24.29 -2.31 11.93
C ALA A 4 23.74 -2.90 13.24
N ASN A 5 22.64 -2.37 13.76
CA ASN A 5 22.00 -2.90 14.97
C ASN A 5 21.31 -4.25 14.68
N TRP A 6 20.62 -4.36 13.55
CA TRP A 6 20.02 -5.63 13.12
C TRP A 6 21.08 -6.71 12.88
N CYS A 7 22.19 -6.36 12.23
CA CYS A 7 23.32 -7.26 12.03
C CYS A 7 23.88 -7.78 13.36
N ARG A 8 24.01 -6.92 14.38
CA ARG A 8 24.47 -7.30 15.72
C ARG A 8 23.49 -8.23 16.44
N GLU A 9 22.20 -7.97 16.33
CA GLU A 9 21.13 -8.82 16.90
C GLU A 9 21.09 -10.22 16.26
N ASN A 10 21.48 -10.33 14.99
CA ASN A 10 21.46 -11.58 14.23
C ASN A 10 22.84 -12.26 14.11
N ASP A 11 23.84 -11.79 14.85
CA ASP A 11 25.24 -12.29 14.81
C ASP A 11 25.84 -12.33 13.40
N ILE A 12 25.54 -11.31 12.59
CA ILE A 12 26.06 -11.13 11.24
C ILE A 12 27.04 -9.96 11.22
N ALA A 13 28.22 -10.15 10.63
CA ALA A 13 29.12 -9.03 10.35
C ALA A 13 28.50 -8.09 9.30
N VAL A 14 28.54 -6.77 9.55
CA VAL A 14 27.94 -5.75 8.66
C VAL A 14 28.49 -5.83 7.22
N SER A 15 29.77 -6.17 7.07
CA SER A 15 30.41 -6.38 5.75
C SER A 15 29.80 -7.55 4.99
N THR A 16 29.47 -8.64 5.69
CA THR A 16 28.82 -9.82 5.11
C THR A 16 27.43 -9.49 4.59
N PHE A 17 26.65 -8.71 5.35
CA PHE A 17 25.33 -8.25 4.95
C PHE A 17 25.37 -7.45 3.64
N TYR A 18 26.24 -6.44 3.56
CA TYR A 18 26.36 -5.64 2.32
C TYR A 18 26.96 -6.43 1.16
N ASN A 19 27.85 -7.40 1.43
CA ASN A 19 28.35 -8.31 0.40
C ASN A 19 27.21 -9.15 -0.20
N TRP A 20 26.31 -9.70 0.63
CA TRP A 20 25.12 -10.41 0.15
C TRP A 20 24.20 -9.52 -0.67
N ILE A 21 23.91 -8.30 -0.21
CA ILE A 21 23.10 -7.33 -0.96
C ILE A 21 23.72 -7.04 -2.34
N SER A 22 25.04 -6.85 -2.39
CA SER A 22 25.75 -6.61 -3.65
C SER A 22 25.61 -7.79 -4.61
N ARG A 23 25.74 -9.03 -4.11
CA ARG A 23 25.54 -10.25 -4.90
C ARG A 23 24.11 -10.41 -5.38
N CYS A 24 23.11 -10.14 -4.53
CA CYS A 24 21.69 -10.14 -4.91
C CYS A 24 21.42 -9.13 -6.04
N ARG A 25 21.95 -7.92 -5.92
CA ARG A 25 21.79 -6.88 -6.96
C ARG A 25 22.40 -7.30 -8.29
N LYS A 26 23.59 -7.92 -8.26
CA LYS A 26 24.25 -8.43 -9.45
C LYS A 26 23.46 -9.57 -10.11
N ALA A 27 22.95 -10.51 -9.32
CA ALA A 27 22.13 -11.61 -9.83
C ALA A 27 20.77 -11.16 -10.39
N ALA A 28 20.20 -10.08 -9.83
CA ALA A 28 18.96 -9.49 -10.32
C ALA A 28 19.17 -8.58 -11.55
N ALA A 29 20.36 -8.02 -11.75
CA ALA A 29 20.66 -7.14 -12.89
C ALA A 29 20.42 -7.83 -14.24
N ASP A 30 20.72 -9.13 -14.34
CA ASP A 30 20.50 -9.91 -15.56
C ASP A 30 19.02 -10.23 -15.81
N GLN A 31 18.16 -10.06 -14.80
CA GLN A 31 16.71 -10.33 -14.86
C GLN A 31 15.87 -9.07 -15.09
N ILE A 32 16.45 -7.88 -14.90
CA ILE A 32 15.77 -6.61 -15.09
C ILE A 32 15.95 -6.20 -16.55
N PRO A 33 14.87 -6.08 -17.34
CA PRO A 33 14.95 -5.58 -18.71
C PRO A 33 15.62 -4.21 -18.72
N ALA A 34 16.44 -3.95 -19.74
CA ALA A 34 17.01 -2.62 -19.94
C ALA A 34 15.86 -1.59 -19.95
N PRO A 35 16.01 -0.44 -19.26
CA PRO A 35 14.99 0.58 -19.30
C PRO A 35 14.78 0.98 -20.77
N ASN A 36 13.53 0.90 -21.25
CA ASN A 36 13.16 1.44 -22.54
C ASN A 36 13.18 2.98 -22.44
N PHE A 37 14.38 3.57 -22.48
CA PHE A 37 14.55 4.98 -22.74
C PHE A 37 14.11 5.21 -24.18
N GLY A 38 12.82 5.51 -24.37
CA GLY A 38 12.10 5.55 -25.64
C GLY A 38 12.58 6.65 -26.59
N HIS A 39 13.81 6.59 -27.05
CA HIS A 39 14.23 7.27 -28.27
C HIS A 39 14.02 6.33 -29.44
N HIS A 40 12.77 6.25 -29.89
CA HIS A 40 12.47 5.73 -31.23
C HIS A 40 13.21 6.60 -32.25
N THR A 41 14.26 6.05 -32.84
CA THR A 41 15.05 6.73 -33.89
C THR A 41 14.48 6.52 -35.28
N GLU A 42 13.36 5.79 -35.39
CA GLU A 42 12.59 5.61 -36.62
C GLU A 42 11.19 6.21 -36.45
N PRO A 43 10.73 7.09 -37.36
CA PRO A 43 9.35 7.54 -37.35
C PRO A 43 8.46 6.35 -37.73
N LEU A 44 7.78 5.78 -36.74
CA LEU A 44 6.71 4.80 -36.95
C LEU A 44 5.66 5.41 -37.88
N LEU A 45 5.48 4.79 -39.05
CA LEU A 45 4.46 5.16 -40.04
C LEU A 45 3.07 5.10 -39.37
N LYS A 46 2.45 6.27 -39.26
CA LYS A 46 1.03 6.53 -38.95
C LYS A 46 0.34 5.44 -38.12
N GLN A 47 0.35 5.61 -36.80
CA GLN A 47 -0.55 4.88 -35.92
C GLN A 47 -2.00 5.13 -36.35
N ASP A 48 -2.74 4.05 -36.59
CA ASP A 48 -4.19 4.10 -36.82
C ASP A 48 -4.87 4.31 -35.46
N VAL A 49 -4.99 5.58 -35.06
CA VAL A 49 -5.54 5.96 -33.76
C VAL A 49 -7.05 5.86 -33.83
N VAL A 50 -7.60 4.78 -33.28
CA VAL A 50 -9.05 4.68 -33.01
C VAL A 50 -9.36 5.56 -31.79
N PRO A 51 -10.25 6.56 -31.91
CA PRO A 51 -10.66 7.33 -30.75
C PRO A 51 -11.43 6.44 -29.78
N ILE A 52 -10.91 6.31 -28.56
CA ILE A 52 -11.62 5.66 -27.45
C ILE A 52 -12.37 6.77 -26.71
N GLU A 53 -13.70 6.68 -26.69
CA GLU A 53 -14.53 7.57 -25.89
C GLU A 53 -14.42 7.13 -24.42
N ILE A 54 -13.68 7.90 -23.62
CA ILE A 54 -13.54 7.68 -22.19
C ILE A 54 -14.84 8.13 -21.53
N LEU A 55 -15.80 7.21 -21.41
CA LEU A 55 -16.95 7.43 -20.56
C LEU A 55 -16.44 7.53 -19.11
N PRO A 56 -16.81 8.55 -18.32
CA PRO A 56 -16.46 8.57 -16.91
C PRO A 56 -16.94 7.26 -16.29
N GLU A 57 -16.01 6.51 -15.69
CA GLU A 57 -16.35 5.34 -14.89
C GLU A 57 -17.46 5.78 -13.96
N ARG A 58 -18.59 5.07 -14.00
CA ARG A 58 -19.66 5.27 -13.02
C ARG A 58 -18.96 5.22 -11.69
N GLN A 59 -18.94 6.34 -10.96
CA GLN A 59 -18.57 6.36 -9.56
C GLN A 59 -19.38 5.24 -8.94
N MET A 60 -18.75 4.08 -8.73
CA MET A 60 -19.27 3.12 -7.79
C MET A 60 -19.26 3.94 -6.51
N TYR A 61 -20.44 4.42 -6.12
CA TYR A 61 -20.69 5.04 -4.85
C TYR A 61 -20.37 3.94 -3.84
N LEU A 62 -19.07 3.77 -3.55
CA LEU A 62 -18.61 3.00 -2.42
C LEU A 62 -19.17 3.79 -1.25
N ASP A 63 -20.17 3.22 -0.59
CA ASP A 63 -20.71 3.68 0.68
C ASP A 63 -19.62 3.50 1.77
N ASN A 64 -18.51 4.23 1.58
CA ASN A 64 -17.40 4.38 2.49
C ASN A 64 -17.63 5.65 3.30
N SER A 65 -18.87 5.89 3.73
CA SER A 65 -19.20 7.01 4.61
C SER A 65 -18.46 6.88 5.96
N HIS A 66 -18.04 5.67 6.32
CA HIS A 66 -17.15 5.40 7.45
C HIS A 66 -15.70 5.21 7.02
N THR A 67 -14.78 5.71 7.84
CA THR A 67 -13.33 5.63 7.62
C THR A 67 -12.65 4.54 8.43
N ILE A 68 -13.28 4.10 9.52
CA ILE A 68 -12.80 3.01 10.36
C ILE A 68 -13.93 2.01 10.56
N GLU A 69 -13.67 0.73 10.30
CA GLU A 69 -14.57 -0.38 10.60
C GLU A 69 -13.87 -1.36 11.56
N VAL A 70 -14.54 -1.70 12.66
CA VAL A 70 -14.06 -2.66 13.65
C VAL A 70 -15.13 -3.74 13.81
N THR A 71 -14.77 -4.99 13.52
CA THR A 71 -15.67 -6.14 13.68
C THR A 71 -15.21 -7.01 14.84
N MET A 72 -16.10 -7.25 15.81
CA MET A 72 -15.89 -8.15 16.94
C MET A 72 -17.03 -9.16 17.03
N LYS A 73 -16.74 -10.44 16.76
CA LYS A 73 -17.73 -11.54 16.74
C LYS A 73 -18.96 -11.21 15.87
N ASN A 74 -20.07 -10.78 16.50
CA ASN A 74 -21.36 -10.45 15.89
C ASN A 74 -21.66 -8.94 15.88
N VAL A 75 -20.70 -8.10 16.29
CA VAL A 75 -20.85 -6.64 16.35
C VAL A 75 -19.89 -6.00 15.36
N THR A 76 -20.40 -5.10 14.53
CA THR A 76 -19.61 -4.26 13.64
C THR A 76 -19.79 -2.80 14.03
N ILE A 77 -18.70 -2.10 14.30
CA ILE A 77 -18.66 -0.69 14.65
C ILE A 77 -18.05 0.06 13.48
N ARG A 78 -18.76 1.05 12.95
CA ARG A 78 -18.34 1.90 11.82
C ARG A 78 -18.24 3.34 12.31
N ILE A 79 -17.10 3.97 12.04
CA ILE A 79 -16.76 5.32 12.52
C ILE A 79 -16.41 6.17 11.30
N SER A 80 -17.10 7.29 11.14
CA SER A 80 -16.83 8.31 10.11
C SER A 80 -15.82 9.35 10.62
N ASN A 81 -15.12 10.02 9.71
CA ASN A 81 -14.18 11.10 10.06
C ASN A 81 -14.86 12.26 10.80
N ASP A 82 -16.14 12.52 10.51
CA ASP A 82 -16.91 13.60 11.11
C ASP A 82 -17.62 13.18 12.42
N ALA A 83 -17.29 12.01 12.96
CA ALA A 83 -17.85 11.54 14.22
C ALA A 83 -17.36 12.42 15.39
N ASP A 84 -18.30 12.86 16.22
CA ASP A 84 -17.98 13.59 17.45
C ASP A 84 -17.23 12.66 18.44
N PRO A 85 -16.03 13.06 18.90
CA PRO A 85 -15.20 12.21 19.76
C PRO A 85 -15.79 12.00 21.17
N ASP A 86 -16.55 12.95 21.70
CA ASP A 86 -17.21 12.84 23.00
C ASP A 86 -18.39 11.86 22.93
N LEU A 87 -19.20 11.93 21.87
CA LEU A 87 -20.28 10.98 21.63
C LEU A 87 -19.75 9.57 21.39
N LEU A 88 -18.67 9.44 20.61
CA LEU A 88 -18.02 8.15 20.35
C LEU A 88 -17.50 7.53 21.66
N THR A 89 -16.84 8.34 22.49
CA THR A 89 -16.31 7.91 23.79
C THR A 89 -17.43 7.42 24.72
N ARG A 90 -18.52 8.20 24.87
CA ARG A 90 -19.68 7.80 25.68
C ARG A 90 -20.32 6.51 25.18
N THR A 91 -20.43 6.37 23.85
CA THR A 91 -20.97 5.16 23.23
C THR A 91 -20.13 3.93 23.57
N PHE A 92 -18.79 4.02 23.51
CA PHE A 92 -17.92 2.93 23.92
C PHE A 92 -18.02 2.59 25.41
N TYR A 93 -18.19 3.59 26.29
CA TYR A 93 -18.42 3.33 27.71
C TYR A 93 -19.70 2.52 27.95
N LEU A 94 -20.80 2.87 27.29
CA LEU A 94 -22.07 2.15 27.40
C LEU A 94 -21.98 0.73 26.83
N LEU A 95 -21.31 0.56 25.68
CA LEU A 95 -21.09 -0.76 25.08
C LEU A 95 -20.25 -1.68 25.98
N ARG A 96 -19.27 -1.12 26.69
CA ARG A 96 -18.48 -1.86 27.68
C ARG A 96 -19.34 -2.35 28.85
N GLU A 97 -20.27 -1.53 29.34
CA GLU A 97 -21.17 -1.90 30.43
C GLU A 97 -22.22 -2.95 30.01
N ALA A 98 -22.60 -2.97 28.74
CA ALA A 98 -23.53 -3.96 28.20
C ALA A 98 -22.92 -5.36 27.96
N SER A 99 -21.59 -5.46 27.94
CA SER A 99 -20.84 -6.71 27.71
C SER A 99 -20.48 -7.37 29.05
N CYS A 100 -21.48 -7.86 29.79
CA CYS A 100 -21.30 -8.74 30.96
C CYS A 100 -20.86 -10.15 30.57
#